data_AF-A0AAN8JN93-F1
#
_entry.id   AF-A0AAN8JN93-F1
#
_cell.length_a   1.000
_cell.length_b   1.000
_cell.length_c   1.000
_cell.angle_alpha   90.00
_cell.angle_beta   90.00
_cell.angle_gamma   90.00
#
_symmetry.space_group_name_H-M   'P 1'
#
loop_
_entity.id
_entity.type
_entity.pdbx_description
1 polymer ?
#
loop_
_entity_poly.entity_id
_entity_poly.type
_entity_poly.pdbx_seq_one_letter_code
_entity_poly.pdbx_strand_id
1 'polypeptide(L)'
;MAAGSKRSEYICSEKFFRDISELQDPSLRRATFASLESGQLTPLLKEELKCRIQSRRLSEGKEELHVDFTSPSKFQPRPDEIEKLNKRREQNRRAARKFRQKKRKDGDNLMKEAEKLDTDNTSLQEEIAKLYEERNKLEEILNDHTHKCQLVSTGQSTSADVT
;
A
#
# COMPACT_ATOMS: atom_id res chain seq x y z
N MET A 1 -3.81 62.14 15.81
CA MET A 1 -4.80 62.10 14.71
C MET A 1 -4.38 61.02 13.72
N ALA A 2 -5.06 59.88 13.69
CA ALA A 2 -4.90 58.84 12.64
C ALA A 2 -6.13 57.92 12.61
N ALA A 3 -7.33 58.49 12.48
CA ALA A 3 -8.59 57.75 12.35
C ALA A 3 -9.10 57.71 10.89
N GLY A 4 -8.19 57.76 9.91
CA GLY A 4 -8.51 57.89 8.48
C GLY A 4 -8.43 56.59 7.65
N SER A 5 -7.72 55.56 8.10
CA SER A 5 -7.40 54.40 7.25
C SER A 5 -8.48 53.32 7.23
N LYS A 6 -9.08 53.01 8.38
CA LYS A 6 -10.03 51.88 8.50
C LYS A 6 -11.34 52.10 7.75
N ARG A 7 -11.81 53.36 7.64
CA ARG A 7 -13.07 53.66 6.95
C ARG A 7 -12.98 53.42 5.44
N SER A 8 -11.82 53.67 4.85
CA SER A 8 -11.58 53.45 3.41
C SER A 8 -11.51 51.97 3.05
N GLU A 9 -10.90 51.14 3.91
CA GLU A 9 -10.83 49.68 3.71
C GLU A 9 -12.21 49.02 3.79
N TYR A 10 -13.06 49.45 4.73
CA TYR A 10 -14.44 48.96 4.84
C TYR A 10 -15.31 49.37 3.64
N ILE A 11 -15.17 50.60 3.14
CA ILE A 11 -15.90 51.08 1.96
C ILE A 11 -15.45 50.31 0.69
N CYS A 12 -14.16 49.98 0.59
CA CYS A 12 -13.64 49.14 -0.50
C CYS A 12 -14.19 47.70 -0.43
N SER A 13 -14.29 47.15 0.77
CA SER A 13 -14.86 45.81 1.02
C SER A 13 -16.36 45.74 0.71
N GLU A 14 -17.16 46.72 1.15
CA GLU A 14 -18.59 46.77 0.83
C GLU A 14 -18.87 46.93 -0.66
N LYS A 15 -18.06 47.74 -1.36
CA LYS A 15 -18.14 47.86 -2.81
C LYS A 15 -17.87 46.53 -3.49
N PHE A 16 -16.84 45.79 -3.05
CA PHE A 16 -16.51 44.47 -3.59
C PHE A 16 -17.64 43.45 -3.42
N PHE A 17 -18.26 43.37 -2.24
CA PHE A 17 -19.39 42.46 -2.00
C PHE A 17 -20.65 42.85 -2.80
N ARG A 18 -20.89 44.15 -3.00
CA ARG A 18 -21.97 44.62 -3.88
C ARG A 18 -21.70 44.22 -5.33
N ASP A 19 -20.48 44.45 -5.82
CA ASP A 19 -20.08 44.10 -7.18
C ASP A 19 -20.19 42.57 -7.44
N ILE A 20 -19.91 41.72 -6.44
CA ILE A 20 -20.13 40.25 -6.53
C ILE A 20 -21.62 39.90 -6.60
N SER A 21 -22.45 40.59 -5.82
CA SER A 21 -23.90 40.33 -5.79
C SER A 21 -24.58 40.70 -7.10
N GLU A 22 -24.04 41.71 -7.79
CA GLU A 22 -24.49 42.22 -9.09
C GLU A 22 -24.00 41.40 -10.31
N LEU A 23 -23.18 40.36 -10.11
CA LEU A 23 -22.76 39.47 -11.21
C LEU A 23 -23.96 38.84 -11.93
N GLN A 24 -24.01 39.00 -13.26
CA GLN A 24 -25.12 38.58 -14.10
C GLN A 24 -25.19 37.06 -14.31
N ASP A 25 -24.04 36.35 -14.26
CA ASP A 25 -24.00 34.89 -14.35
C ASP A 25 -24.24 34.24 -12.96
N PRO A 26 -25.36 33.53 -12.76
CA PRO A 26 -25.67 32.88 -11.50
C PRO A 26 -24.67 31.79 -11.09
N SER A 27 -24.01 31.12 -12.04
CA SER A 27 -23.07 30.03 -11.76
C SER A 27 -21.74 30.59 -11.28
N LEU A 28 -21.20 31.61 -11.97
CA LEU A 28 -20.00 32.32 -11.52
C LEU A 28 -20.21 33.02 -10.17
N ARG A 29 -21.38 33.62 -9.93
CA ARG A 29 -21.72 34.22 -8.63
C ARG A 29 -21.70 33.18 -7.51
N ARG A 30 -22.33 32.02 -7.71
CA ARG A 30 -22.32 30.91 -6.73
C ARG A 30 -20.90 30.39 -6.47
N ALA A 31 -20.10 30.20 -7.51
CA ALA A 31 -18.72 29.76 -7.38
C ALA A 31 -17.87 30.76 -6.58
N THR A 32 -18.07 32.07 -6.82
CA THR A 32 -17.40 33.15 -6.08
C THR A 32 -17.74 33.12 -4.59
N PHE A 33 -19.02 33.01 -4.25
CA PHE A 33 -19.43 32.88 -2.84
C PHE A 33 -18.86 31.63 -2.18
N ALA A 34 -18.92 30.46 -2.85
CA ALA A 34 -18.37 29.22 -2.33
C ALA A 34 -16.84 29.28 -2.13
N SER A 35 -16.13 29.98 -3.02
CA SER A 35 -14.69 30.22 -2.88
C SER A 35 -14.36 31.12 -1.69
N LEU A 36 -15.14 32.18 -1.46
CA LEU A 36 -14.97 33.06 -0.30
C LEU A 36 -15.27 32.34 1.02
N GLU A 37 -16.31 31.52 1.05
CA GLU A 37 -16.70 30.76 2.24
C GLU A 37 -15.68 29.66 2.59
N SER A 38 -15.22 28.91 1.59
CA SER A 38 -14.26 27.83 1.79
C SER A 38 -12.80 28.29 1.87
N GLY A 39 -12.50 29.53 1.46
CA GLY A 39 -11.13 30.03 1.30
C GLY A 39 -10.32 29.33 0.21
N GLN A 40 -10.97 28.59 -0.69
CA GLN A 40 -10.31 27.81 -1.75
C GLN A 40 -10.74 28.27 -3.14
N LEU A 41 -9.80 28.26 -4.10
CA LEU A 41 -10.05 28.65 -5.49
C LEU A 41 -10.81 27.56 -6.29
N THR A 42 -10.88 26.33 -5.76
CA THR A 42 -11.45 25.16 -6.45
C THR A 42 -12.85 25.37 -7.04
N PRO A 43 -13.83 26.02 -6.37
CA PRO A 43 -15.13 26.33 -6.96
C PRO A 43 -15.04 27.16 -8.25
N LEU A 44 -14.18 28.17 -8.29
CA LEU A 44 -13.97 29.02 -9.46
C LEU A 44 -13.27 28.26 -10.60
N LEU A 45 -12.26 27.44 -10.30
CA LEU A 45 -11.60 26.60 -11.31
C LEU A 45 -12.56 25.59 -11.95
N LYS A 46 -13.51 25.06 -11.16
CA LYS A 46 -14.56 24.16 -11.68
C LYS A 46 -15.51 24.89 -12.63
N GLU A 47 -15.91 26.12 -12.30
CA GLU A 47 -16.77 26.91 -13.18
C GLU A 47 -16.05 27.31 -14.47
N GLU A 48 -14.78 27.73 -14.37
CA GLU A 48 -13.95 28.03 -15.56
C GLU A 48 -13.82 26.81 -16.48
N LEU A 49 -13.50 25.64 -15.91
CA LEU A 49 -13.36 24.41 -16.67
C LEU A 49 -14.69 24.03 -17.35
N LYS A 50 -15.82 24.21 -16.65
CA LYS A 50 -17.15 23.95 -17.18
C LYS A 50 -17.45 24.85 -18.37
N CYS A 51 -17.24 26.17 -18.25
CA CYS A 51 -17.41 27.12 -19.37
C CYS A 51 -16.54 26.73 -20.56
N ARG A 52 -15.26 26.39 -20.32
CA ARG A 52 -14.32 26.01 -21.38
C ARG A 52 -14.75 24.75 -22.13
N ILE A 53 -15.24 23.74 -21.41
CA ILE A 53 -15.79 22.51 -22.01
C ILE A 53 -17.05 22.86 -22.82
N GLN A 54 -17.94 23.67 -22.26
CA GLN A 54 -19.21 24.02 -22.88
C GLN A 54 -19.02 24.82 -24.17
N SER A 55 -18.13 25.82 -24.18
CA SER A 55 -17.77 26.58 -25.38
C SER A 55 -17.20 25.70 -26.47
N ARG A 56 -16.31 24.75 -26.12
CA ARG A 56 -15.77 23.79 -27.08
C ARG A 56 -16.87 22.93 -27.70
N ARG A 57 -17.77 22.37 -26.88
CA ARG A 57 -18.90 21.54 -27.37
C ARG A 57 -19.79 22.31 -28.35
N LEU A 58 -20.16 23.54 -28.02
CA LEU A 58 -21.01 24.37 -28.88
C LEU A 58 -20.31 24.71 -30.20
N SER A 59 -18.99 24.98 -30.16
CA SER A 59 -18.21 25.21 -31.39
C SER A 59 -18.11 23.98 -32.30
N GLU A 60 -18.25 22.78 -31.74
CA GLU A 60 -18.33 21.52 -32.47
C GLU A 60 -19.78 21.18 -32.91
N GLY A 61 -20.75 22.08 -32.67
CA GLY A 61 -22.15 21.87 -33.01
C GLY A 61 -22.89 20.89 -32.10
N LYS A 62 -22.32 20.55 -30.94
CA LYS A 62 -22.96 19.66 -29.94
C LYS A 62 -23.86 20.47 -29.02
N GLU A 63 -24.92 19.84 -28.53
CA GLU A 63 -25.82 20.41 -27.54
C GLU A 63 -25.15 20.67 -26.17
N GLU A 64 -25.81 21.51 -25.37
CA GLU A 64 -25.41 21.80 -24.01
C GLU A 64 -25.36 20.55 -23.14
N LEU A 65 -24.25 20.38 -22.40
CA LEU A 65 -24.09 19.25 -21.51
C LEU A 65 -24.92 19.51 -20.24
N HIS A 66 -26.17 19.06 -20.25
CA HIS A 66 -27.00 19.00 -19.06
C HIS A 66 -26.68 17.75 -18.25
N VAL A 67 -26.11 17.91 -17.07
CA VAL A 67 -25.90 16.80 -16.11
C VAL A 67 -27.06 16.80 -15.14
N ASP A 68 -28.07 15.99 -15.44
CA ASP A 68 -29.13 15.68 -14.47
C ASP A 68 -28.54 14.83 -13.36
N PHE A 69 -28.42 15.40 -12.17
CA PHE A 69 -28.16 14.63 -10.95
C PHE A 69 -29.45 13.93 -10.52
N THR A 70 -29.96 13.03 -11.37
CA THR A 70 -31.07 12.16 -10.98
C THR A 70 -30.56 11.24 -9.88
N SER A 71 -31.22 11.27 -8.73
CA SER A 71 -30.95 10.31 -7.66
C SER A 71 -31.08 8.90 -8.24
N PRO A 72 -30.14 7.97 -7.98
CA PRO A 72 -30.18 6.65 -8.58
C PRO A 72 -31.53 5.98 -8.27
N SER A 73 -32.33 5.77 -9.30
CA SER A 73 -33.58 5.02 -9.17
C SER A 73 -33.24 3.62 -8.67
N LYS A 74 -33.92 3.17 -7.61
CA LYS A 74 -33.71 1.84 -7.04
C LYS A 74 -34.03 0.80 -8.11
N PHE A 75 -33.01 0.29 -8.79
CA PHE A 75 -33.16 -0.83 -9.73
C PHE A 75 -33.73 -2.01 -8.96
N GLN A 76 -34.99 -2.35 -9.22
CA GLN A 76 -35.61 -3.56 -8.69
C GLN A 76 -35.34 -4.69 -9.67
N PRO A 77 -34.39 -5.61 -9.38
CA PRO A 77 -34.10 -6.73 -10.26
C PRO A 77 -35.34 -7.61 -10.45
N ARG A 78 -35.52 -8.15 -11.66
CA ARG A 78 -36.58 -9.15 -11.90
C ARG A 78 -36.32 -10.40 -11.05
N PRO A 79 -37.34 -11.19 -10.71
CA PRO A 79 -37.17 -12.41 -9.90
C PRO A 79 -36.04 -13.34 -10.40
N ASP A 80 -35.93 -13.50 -11.71
CA ASP A 80 -34.93 -14.34 -12.37
C ASP A 80 -33.49 -13.79 -12.18
N GLU A 81 -33.34 -12.47 -12.14
CA GLU A 81 -32.06 -11.79 -11.90
C GLU A 81 -31.63 -11.91 -10.43
N ILE A 82 -32.59 -11.92 -9.51
CA ILE A 82 -32.34 -12.11 -8.07
C ILE A 82 -31.75 -13.50 -7.81
N GLU A 83 -32.30 -14.55 -8.43
CA GLU A 83 -31.80 -15.91 -8.26
C GLU A 83 -30.37 -16.04 -8.80
N LYS A 84 -30.09 -15.50 -9.99
CA LYS A 84 -28.75 -15.48 -10.58
C LYS A 84 -27.75 -14.72 -9.69
N LEU A 85 -28.16 -13.60 -9.11
CA LEU A 85 -27.35 -12.83 -8.18
C LEU A 85 -27.05 -13.62 -6.91
N ASN A 86 -28.05 -14.31 -6.34
CA ASN A 86 -27.88 -15.14 -5.16
C ASN A 86 -26.92 -16.31 -5.41
N LYS A 87 -27.04 -16.98 -6.57
CA LYS A 87 -26.08 -18.04 -6.98
C LYS A 87 -24.65 -17.49 -7.08
N ARG A 88 -24.46 -16.33 -7.71
CA ARG A 88 -23.13 -15.68 -7.80
C ARG A 88 -22.58 -15.30 -6.43
N ARG A 89 -23.40 -14.75 -5.54
CA ARG A 89 -23.02 -14.38 -4.17
C ARG A 89 -22.59 -15.59 -3.36
N GLU A 90 -23.36 -16.68 -3.44
CA GLU A 90 -23.04 -17.92 -2.73
C GLU A 90 -21.76 -18.58 -3.27
N GLN A 91 -21.56 -18.59 -4.60
CA GLN A 91 -20.30 -19.04 -5.21
C GLN A 91 -19.11 -18.19 -4.75
N ASN A 92 -19.23 -16.85 -4.78
CA ASN A 92 -18.18 -15.96 -4.31
C ASN A 92 -17.89 -16.14 -2.82
N ARG A 93 -18.94 -16.35 -2.00
CA ARG A 93 -18.80 -16.66 -0.58
C ARG A 93 -17.99 -17.94 -0.34
N ARG A 94 -18.27 -19.01 -1.09
CA ARG A 94 -17.51 -20.26 -1.04
C ARG A 94 -16.08 -20.08 -1.51
N ALA A 95 -15.87 -19.38 -2.62
CA ALA A 95 -14.54 -19.07 -3.16
C ALA A 95 -13.70 -18.27 -2.17
N ALA A 96 -14.27 -17.24 -1.55
CA ALA A 96 -13.59 -16.42 -0.55
C ALA A 96 -13.22 -17.23 0.71
N ARG A 97 -14.10 -18.14 1.17
CA ARG A 97 -13.78 -19.06 2.27
C ARG A 97 -12.62 -19.99 1.89
N LYS A 98 -12.65 -20.59 0.70
CA LYS A 98 -11.58 -21.47 0.21
C LYS A 98 -10.25 -20.72 0.06
N PHE A 99 -10.27 -19.50 -0.48
CA PHE A 99 -9.08 -18.65 -0.59
C PHE A 99 -8.49 -18.32 0.77
N ARG A 100 -9.32 -17.86 1.73
CA ARG A 100 -8.87 -17.57 3.10
C ARG A 100 -8.35 -18.81 3.82
N GLN A 101 -8.92 -19.98 3.57
CA GLN A 101 -8.44 -21.24 4.15
C GLN A 101 -7.10 -21.64 3.52
N LYS A 102 -6.98 -21.57 2.19
CA LYS A 102 -5.72 -21.87 1.48
C LYS A 102 -4.59 -20.96 1.98
N LYS A 103 -4.83 -19.64 2.02
CA LYS A 103 -3.82 -18.68 2.50
C LYS A 103 -3.37 -18.97 3.94
N ARG A 104 -4.30 -19.37 4.82
CA ARG A 104 -3.94 -19.80 6.19
C ARG A 104 -3.10 -21.07 6.19
N LYS A 105 -3.52 -22.11 5.48
CA LYS A 105 -2.77 -23.37 5.37
C LYS A 105 -1.36 -23.16 4.81
N ASP A 106 -1.22 -22.31 3.80
CA ASP A 106 0.09 -21.99 3.20
C ASP A 106 0.99 -21.31 4.24
N GLY A 107 0.44 -20.37 5.03
CA GLY A 107 1.16 -19.75 6.15
C GLY A 107 1.53 -20.74 7.26
N ASP A 108 0.59 -21.61 7.65
CA ASP A 108 0.83 -22.63 8.68
C ASP A 108 1.92 -23.63 8.24
N ASN A 109 1.94 -24.00 6.96
CA ASN A 109 2.96 -24.90 6.40
C ASN A 109 4.34 -24.25 6.39
N LEU A 110 4.44 -22.98 5.96
CA LEU A 110 5.69 -22.23 5.99
C LEU A 110 6.22 -22.09 7.42
N MET A 111 5.34 -21.82 8.39
CA MET A 111 5.73 -21.73 9.80
C MET A 111 6.27 -23.06 10.33
N LYS A 112 5.60 -24.17 10.05
CA LYS A 112 6.07 -25.51 10.43
C LYS A 112 7.40 -25.88 9.78
N GLU A 113 7.60 -25.49 8.52
CA GLU A 113 8.86 -25.72 7.83
C GLU A 113 10.00 -24.92 8.47
N ALA A 114 9.76 -23.65 8.80
CA ALA A 114 10.71 -22.82 9.54
C ALA A 114 11.05 -23.42 10.91
N GLU A 115 10.03 -23.79 11.70
CA GLU A 115 10.23 -24.45 13.00
C GLU A 115 11.08 -25.72 12.88
N LYS A 116 10.80 -26.56 11.86
CA LYS A 116 11.58 -27.77 11.61
C LYS A 116 13.04 -27.44 11.27
N LEU A 117 13.26 -26.49 10.36
CA LEU A 117 14.61 -26.08 9.97
C LEU A 117 15.39 -25.51 11.16
N ASP A 118 14.74 -24.73 12.02
CA ASP A 118 15.35 -24.21 13.25
C ASP A 118 15.74 -25.35 14.19
N THR A 119 14.85 -26.34 14.41
CA THR A 119 15.18 -27.51 15.24
C THR A 119 16.33 -28.33 14.67
N ASP A 120 16.31 -28.58 13.36
CA ASP A 120 17.36 -29.35 12.67
C ASP A 120 18.70 -28.60 12.75
N ASN A 121 18.70 -27.28 12.55
CA ASN A 121 19.88 -26.43 12.67
C ASN A 121 20.46 -26.45 14.10
N THR A 122 19.61 -26.30 15.12
CA THR A 122 20.08 -26.39 16.52
C THR A 122 20.68 -27.75 16.82
N SER A 123 20.05 -28.84 16.37
CA SER A 123 20.55 -30.20 16.57
C SER A 123 21.91 -30.41 15.89
N LEU A 124 22.06 -29.93 14.65
CA LEU A 124 23.32 -30.04 13.92
C LEU A 124 24.42 -29.20 14.56
N GLN A 125 24.11 -28.00 15.05
CA GLN A 125 25.08 -27.17 15.79
C GLN A 125 25.56 -27.85 17.07
N GLU A 126 24.65 -28.48 17.81
CA GLU A 126 25.00 -29.28 19.00
C GLU A 126 25.89 -30.49 18.64
N GLU A 127 25.58 -31.19 17.55
CA GLU A 127 26.40 -32.32 17.08
C GLU A 127 27.79 -31.86 16.66
N ILE A 128 27.88 -30.75 15.92
CA ILE A 128 29.16 -30.12 15.55
C ILE A 128 29.96 -29.76 16.81
N ALA A 129 29.33 -29.15 17.82
CA ALA A 129 30.01 -28.80 19.06
C ALA A 129 30.55 -30.03 19.80
N LYS A 130 29.77 -31.11 19.88
CA LYS A 130 30.19 -32.40 20.47
C LYS A 130 31.39 -32.99 19.71
N LEU A 131 31.34 -33.01 18.38
CA LEU A 131 32.43 -33.53 17.56
C LEU A 131 33.72 -32.70 17.72
N TYR A 132 33.62 -31.38 17.84
CA TYR A 132 34.77 -30.53 18.16
C TYR A 132 35.36 -30.84 19.53
N GLU A 133 34.51 -31.06 20.54
CA GLU A 133 34.95 -31.42 21.89
C GLU A 133 35.67 -32.79 21.89
N GLU A 134 35.11 -33.79 21.22
CA GLU A 134 35.72 -35.11 21.06
C GLU A 134 37.06 -35.05 20.32
N ARG A 135 37.12 -34.31 19.22
CA ARG A 135 38.37 -34.09 18.47
C ARG A 135 39.43 -33.45 19.37
N ASN A 136 39.09 -32.36 20.07
CA ASN A 136 40.03 -31.67 20.95
C ASN A 136 40.57 -32.60 22.05
N LYS A 137 39.71 -33.44 22.66
CA LYS A 137 40.13 -34.45 23.64
C LYS A 137 41.11 -35.46 23.05
N LEU A 138 40.84 -35.95 21.84
CA LEU A 138 41.74 -36.89 21.16
C LEU A 138 43.07 -36.24 20.79
N GLU A 139 43.06 -34.99 20.33
CA GLU A 139 44.26 -34.19 20.05
C GLU A 139 45.10 -33.96 21.31
N GLU A 140 44.47 -33.65 22.45
CA GLU A 140 45.16 -33.50 23.73
C GLU A 140 45.84 -34.81 24.16
N ILE A 141 45.11 -35.93 24.12
CA ILE A 141 45.65 -37.27 24.43
C ILE A 141 46.84 -37.60 23.50
N LEU A 142 46.71 -37.29 22.21
CA LEU A 142 47.75 -37.56 21.23
C LEU A 142 48.99 -36.71 21.49
N ASN A 143 48.83 -35.40 21.74
CA ASN A 143 49.92 -34.50 22.06
C ASN A 143 50.67 -34.98 23.31
N ASP A 144 49.95 -35.30 24.39
CA ASP A 144 50.52 -35.85 25.61
C ASP A 144 51.34 -37.13 25.39
N HIS A 145 50.87 -38.00 24.50
CA HIS A 145 51.60 -39.21 24.10
C HIS A 145 52.84 -38.87 23.27
N THR A 146 52.76 -37.97 22.29
CA THR A 146 53.89 -37.62 21.41
C THR A 146 55.09 -37.08 22.19
N HIS A 147 54.86 -36.34 23.28
CA HIS A 147 55.92 -35.83 24.15
C HIS A 147 56.67 -36.94 24.92
N LYS A 148 56.05 -38.12 25.11
CA LYS A 148 56.63 -39.27 25.84
C LYS A 148 57.12 -40.36 24.89
N CYS A 149 56.65 -40.38 23.65
CA CYS A 149 56.90 -41.45 22.71
C CYS A 149 58.25 -41.26 21.98
N GLN A 150 59.21 -42.14 22.26
CA GLN A 150 60.54 -42.13 21.65
C GLN A 150 60.58 -42.70 20.21
N LEU A 151 59.43 -43.06 19.63
CA LEU A 151 59.34 -43.75 18.33
C LEU A 151 59.23 -42.80 17.12
N VAL A 152 59.14 -41.47 17.32
CA VAL A 152 58.77 -40.53 16.24
C VAL A 152 59.97 -40.07 15.37
N SER A 153 61.20 -40.50 15.62
CA SER A 153 62.36 -40.06 14.79
C SER A 153 62.57 -40.83 13.47
N THR A 154 61.84 -41.92 13.21
CA THR A 154 62.09 -42.75 12.01
C THR A 154 60.82 -42.94 11.20
N GLY A 155 60.49 -41.96 10.36
CA GLY A 155 59.33 -42.03 9.45
C GLY A 155 59.27 -40.91 8.42
N GLN A 156 60.42 -40.46 7.88
CA GLN A 156 60.43 -39.75 6.60
C GLN A 156 60.39 -40.77 5.47
N SER A 157 59.23 -40.93 4.83
CA SER A 157 59.04 -41.54 3.50
C SER A 157 57.53 -41.62 3.24
N THR A 158 56.92 -41.27 2.10
CA THR A 158 57.31 -40.77 0.77
C THR A 158 56.00 -40.42 0.05
N SER A 159 56.00 -39.36 -0.77
CA SER A 159 55.26 -39.20 -2.05
C SER A 159 53.76 -39.59 -2.15
N ALA A 160 52.91 -38.64 -2.59
CA ALA A 160 52.42 -38.61 -3.98
C ALA A 160 51.48 -37.42 -4.21
N ASP A 161 51.96 -36.50 -5.03
CA ASP A 161 51.22 -35.57 -5.87
C ASP A 161 50.42 -36.38 -6.91
N VAL A 162 49.09 -36.24 -6.96
CA VAL A 162 48.25 -36.68 -8.09
C VAL A 162 47.11 -35.68 -8.26
N THR A 163 47.26 -34.89 -9.32
CA THR A 163 46.30 -34.20 -10.22
C THR A 163 44.80 -34.33 -9.92
#